data_AF-A0A6M1ZNP3-F1
#
_entry.id   AF-A0A6M1ZNP3-F1
#
_cell.length_a   1.000
_cell.length_b   1.000
_cell.length_c   1.000
_cell.angle_alpha   90.00
_cell.angle_beta   90.00
_cell.angle_gamma   90.00
#
_symmetry.space_group_name_H-M   'P 1'
#
loop_
_entity.id
_entity.type
_entity.pdbx_description
1 polymer ?
#
loop_
_entity_poly.entity_id
_entity_poly.type
_entity_poly.pdbx_seq_one_letter_code
_entity_poly.pdbx_strand_id
1 'polypeptide(L)'
;MKKERAIIIKDPRLRKARNELRTLLNLWFNDNWSSIQKANPEFSMEVREKSSALRVMFGKSICYCRSCGRSTLDMVYVPSMNEWICVECNSKRVYFTKLKEELLTEMTMMDIEDFLDKLSGGEGIELTRSGSRCNGYEDSKRVLDEMGVNKDAQDKFLELCGYYNGYCDCEILFNAARFLLKQ
;
A
#
# COMPACT_ATOMS: atom_id res chain seq x y z
N MET A 1 -9.22 -20.93 -7.01
CA MET A 1 -8.88 -19.90 -6.00
C MET A 1 -10.10 -19.59 -5.14
N LYS A 2 -9.93 -19.34 -3.84
CA LYS A 2 -11.04 -18.89 -2.98
C LYS A 2 -11.52 -17.51 -3.48
N LYS A 3 -12.83 -17.27 -3.50
CA LYS A 3 -13.41 -15.97 -3.83
C LYS A 3 -13.25 -14.99 -2.66
N GLU A 4 -13.19 -13.69 -2.96
CA GLU A 4 -13.26 -12.63 -1.95
C GLU A 4 -14.55 -12.75 -1.13
N ARG A 5 -14.48 -12.38 0.16
CA ARG A 5 -15.64 -12.44 1.07
C ARG A 5 -15.82 -11.09 1.75
N ALA A 6 -16.94 -10.43 1.48
CA ALA A 6 -17.29 -9.16 2.11
C ALA A 6 -18.22 -9.39 3.30
N ILE A 7 -17.98 -8.66 4.39
CA ILE A 7 -18.90 -8.53 5.53
C ILE A 7 -19.39 -7.09 5.56
N ILE A 8 -20.62 -6.88 5.11
CA ILE A 8 -21.30 -5.59 5.03
C ILE A 8 -22.47 -5.61 6.01
N ILE A 9 -22.41 -4.77 7.05
CA ILE A 9 -23.46 -4.72 8.07
C ILE A 9 -24.35 -3.51 7.80
N LYS A 10 -25.58 -3.73 7.33
CA LYS A 10 -26.53 -2.65 7.03
C LYS A 10 -27.16 -2.06 8.30
N ASP A 11 -27.44 -2.90 9.30
CA ASP A 11 -28.07 -2.46 10.56
C ASP A 11 -27.12 -1.54 11.37
N PRO A 12 -27.52 -0.28 11.66
CA PRO A 12 -26.74 0.63 12.49
C PRO A 12 -26.40 0.10 13.89
N ARG A 13 -27.29 -0.67 14.52
CA ARG A 13 -27.08 -1.26 15.86
C ARG A 13 -25.99 -2.33 15.80
N LEU A 14 -26.03 -3.20 14.80
CA LEU A 14 -25.00 -4.21 14.59
C LEU A 14 -23.66 -3.58 14.18
N ARG A 15 -23.67 -2.48 13.41
CA ARG A 15 -22.43 -1.70 13.12
C ARG A 15 -21.82 -1.14 14.40
N LYS A 16 -22.64 -0.56 15.29
CA LYS A 16 -22.20 -0.07 16.60
C LYS A 16 -21.58 -1.21 17.42
N ALA A 17 -22.29 -2.33 17.57
CA ALA A 17 -21.79 -3.50 18.31
C ALA A 17 -20.47 -4.02 17.74
N ARG A 18 -20.36 -4.16 16.41
CA ARG A 18 -19.10 -4.53 15.74
C ARG A 18 -17.97 -3.56 16.07
N ASN A 19 -18.22 -2.25 15.97
CA ASN A 19 -17.19 -1.24 16.21
C ASN A 19 -16.72 -1.29 17.67
N GLU A 20 -17.63 -1.43 18.63
CA GLU A 20 -17.30 -1.58 20.06
C GLU A 20 -16.49 -2.85 20.31
N LEU A 21 -16.89 -4.00 19.74
CA LEU A 21 -16.13 -5.25 19.85
C LEU A 21 -14.70 -5.12 19.29
N ARG A 22 -14.54 -4.49 18.13
CA ARG A 22 -13.21 -4.24 17.54
C ARG A 22 -12.38 -3.31 18.41
N THR A 23 -12.98 -2.26 18.98
CA THR A 23 -12.28 -1.38 19.93
C THR A 23 -11.79 -2.14 21.15
N LEU A 24 -12.64 -2.98 21.76
CA LEU A 24 -12.25 -3.80 22.91
C LEU A 24 -11.13 -4.78 22.55
N LEU A 25 -11.21 -5.45 21.40
CA LEU A 25 -10.15 -6.35 20.93
C LEU A 25 -8.84 -5.61 20.67
N ASN A 26 -8.89 -4.39 20.12
CA ASN A 26 -7.70 -3.58 19.88
C ASN A 26 -7.06 -3.12 21.20
N LEU A 27 -7.86 -2.68 22.18
CA LEU A 27 -7.37 -2.30 23.51
C LEU A 27 -6.73 -3.50 24.21
N TRP A 28 -7.44 -4.64 24.25
CA TRP A 28 -6.90 -5.88 24.82
C TRP A 28 -5.60 -6.29 24.14
N PHE A 29 -5.53 -6.25 22.81
CA PHE A 29 -4.32 -6.59 22.07
C PHE A 29 -3.15 -5.66 22.44
N ASN A 30 -3.38 -4.35 22.50
CA ASN A 30 -2.35 -3.37 22.83
C ASN A 30 -1.85 -3.50 24.28
N ASP A 31 -2.74 -3.78 25.21
CA ASP A 31 -2.39 -3.97 26.62
C ASP A 31 -1.53 -5.23 26.80
N ASN A 32 -1.93 -6.33 26.19
CA ASN A 32 -1.17 -7.58 26.21
C ASN A 32 0.17 -7.43 25.48
N TRP A 33 0.18 -6.78 24.32
CA TRP A 33 1.40 -6.49 23.57
C TRP A 33 2.40 -5.68 24.39
N SER A 34 1.94 -4.60 25.03
CA SER A 34 2.76 -3.73 25.87
C SER A 34 3.28 -4.48 27.09
N SER A 35 2.45 -5.33 27.68
CA SER A 35 2.82 -6.16 28.83
C SER A 35 3.90 -7.17 28.46
N ILE A 36 3.75 -7.84 27.30
CA ILE A 36 4.78 -8.72 26.74
C ILE A 36 6.07 -7.93 26.56
N GLN A 37 6.06 -6.78 25.88
CA GLN A 37 7.27 -5.98 25.63
C GLN A 37 7.96 -5.52 26.93
N LYS A 38 7.21 -5.14 27.97
CA LYS A 38 7.75 -4.69 29.27
C LYS A 38 8.33 -5.84 30.10
N ALA A 39 7.79 -7.05 29.96
CA ALA A 39 8.08 -8.14 30.86
C ALA A 39 9.49 -8.74 30.75
N ASN A 40 10.32 -8.40 29.74
CA ASN A 40 11.74 -8.76 29.79
C ASN A 40 12.64 -8.14 28.69
N PRO A 41 13.81 -7.56 29.03
CA PRO A 41 14.86 -7.25 28.05
C PRO A 41 15.57 -8.52 27.49
N GLU A 42 15.53 -9.64 28.22
CA GLU A 42 16.17 -10.92 27.84
C GLU A 42 15.21 -11.93 27.21
N PHE A 43 14.28 -11.47 26.36
CA PHE A 43 13.38 -12.42 25.69
C PHE A 43 14.16 -13.50 24.93
N SER A 44 13.84 -14.75 25.25
CA SER A 44 14.18 -15.88 24.39
C SER A 44 13.69 -15.60 22.97
N MET A 45 14.46 -16.05 21.98
CA MET A 45 14.14 -15.91 20.57
C MET A 45 12.70 -16.36 20.26
N GLU A 46 12.26 -17.44 20.90
CA GLU A 46 10.91 -18.00 20.78
C GLU A 46 9.79 -16.99 21.13
N VAL A 47 9.93 -16.22 22.21
CA VAL A 47 8.88 -15.27 22.56
C VAL A 47 8.86 -14.08 21.61
N ARG A 48 10.02 -13.63 21.12
CA ARG A 48 10.07 -12.58 20.09
C ARG A 48 9.38 -13.02 18.80
N GLU A 49 9.58 -14.28 18.40
CA GLU A 49 8.93 -14.88 17.24
C GLU A 49 7.42 -14.97 17.43
N LYS A 50 6.94 -15.53 18.55
CA LYS A 50 5.51 -15.63 18.86
C LYS A 50 4.84 -14.26 18.94
N SER A 51 5.53 -13.29 19.52
CA SER A 51 5.07 -11.90 19.61
C SER A 51 4.93 -11.30 18.20
N SER A 52 5.97 -11.42 17.39
CA SER A 52 5.95 -10.92 16.00
C SER A 52 4.84 -11.60 15.19
N ALA A 53 4.66 -12.91 15.35
CA ALA A 53 3.58 -13.66 14.72
C ALA A 53 2.20 -13.17 15.16
N LEU A 54 1.98 -12.93 16.45
CA LEU A 54 0.72 -12.39 16.97
C LEU A 54 0.41 -11.02 16.37
N ARG A 55 1.40 -10.13 16.29
CA ARG A 55 1.24 -8.80 15.67
C ARG A 55 0.88 -8.89 14.19
N VAL A 56 1.52 -9.80 13.45
CA VAL A 56 1.20 -10.06 12.04
C VAL A 56 -0.22 -10.61 11.90
N MET A 57 -0.61 -11.58 12.72
CA MET A 57 -1.95 -12.18 12.68
C MET A 57 -3.04 -11.17 13.02
N PHE A 58 -2.82 -10.34 14.04
CA PHE A 58 -3.70 -9.23 14.35
C PHE A 58 -3.80 -8.25 13.18
N GLY A 59 -2.67 -7.95 12.53
CA GLY A 59 -2.61 -7.12 11.33
C GLY A 59 -3.32 -7.66 10.10
N LYS A 60 -3.55 -8.96 10.04
CA LYS A 60 -4.31 -9.62 8.99
C LYS A 60 -5.77 -9.87 9.38
N SER A 61 -6.16 -9.56 10.62
CA SER A 61 -7.47 -9.85 11.17
C SER A 61 -8.54 -8.86 10.71
N ILE A 62 -9.81 -9.22 10.93
CA ILE A 62 -10.96 -8.35 10.63
C ILE A 62 -11.06 -7.13 11.56
N CYS A 63 -10.21 -7.01 12.57
CA CYS A 63 -10.31 -5.99 13.62
C CYS A 63 -9.89 -4.60 13.15
N TYR A 64 -9.01 -4.49 12.15
CA TYR A 64 -8.64 -3.22 11.55
C TYR A 64 -8.15 -3.40 10.11
N CYS A 65 -8.27 -2.35 9.29
CA CYS A 65 -7.71 -2.35 7.95
C CYS A 65 -6.25 -1.94 7.99
N ARG A 66 -5.34 -2.84 7.60
CA ARG A 66 -3.91 -2.54 7.53
C ARG A 66 -3.55 -1.41 6.56
N SER A 67 -4.36 -1.20 5.53
CA SER A 67 -4.13 -0.17 4.50
C SER A 67 -4.43 1.25 4.98
N CYS A 68 -5.52 1.47 5.72
CA CYS A 68 -5.94 2.81 6.15
C CYS A 68 -5.98 3.01 7.68
N GLY A 69 -5.66 1.98 8.46
CA GLY A 69 -5.68 2.01 9.93
C GLY A 69 -7.07 2.03 10.57
N ARG A 70 -8.15 2.16 9.80
CA ARG A 70 -9.52 2.26 10.34
C ARG A 70 -10.05 0.88 10.77
N SER A 71 -10.74 0.84 11.90
CA SER A 71 -11.40 -0.36 12.46
C SER A 71 -12.92 -0.35 12.35
N THR A 72 -13.52 0.78 11.95
CA THR A 72 -14.98 0.97 11.95
C THR A 72 -15.66 0.66 10.62
N LEU A 73 -14.89 0.30 9.59
CA LEU A 73 -15.38 0.09 8.23
C LEU A 73 -15.83 -1.36 7.99
N ASP A 74 -16.66 -1.57 6.98
CA ASP A 74 -16.95 -2.90 6.44
C ASP A 74 -15.67 -3.51 5.84
N MET A 75 -15.53 -4.82 5.92
CA MET A 75 -14.27 -5.52 5.60
C MET A 75 -14.47 -6.58 4.52
N VAL A 76 -13.44 -6.76 3.70
CA VAL A 76 -13.33 -7.81 2.68
C VAL A 76 -12.09 -8.64 2.96
N TYR A 77 -12.26 -9.96 2.97
CA TYR A 77 -11.15 -10.89 2.99
C TYR A 77 -10.62 -11.07 1.59
N VAL A 78 -9.32 -10.80 1.39
CA VAL A 78 -8.63 -10.89 0.10
C VAL A 78 -7.71 -12.12 0.10
N PRO A 79 -8.09 -13.22 -0.59
CA PRO A 79 -7.36 -14.47 -0.50
C PRO A 79 -5.91 -14.42 -1.02
N SER A 80 -5.63 -13.59 -2.02
CA SER A 80 -4.27 -13.40 -2.56
C SER A 80 -3.31 -12.76 -1.56
N MET A 81 -3.83 -11.97 -0.62
CA MET A 81 -3.04 -11.32 0.43
C MET A 81 -3.13 -12.05 1.77
N ASN A 82 -4.08 -12.99 1.91
CA ASN A 82 -4.40 -13.69 3.16
C ASN A 82 -4.66 -12.71 4.33
N GLU A 83 -5.44 -11.66 4.07
CA GLU A 83 -5.75 -10.62 5.06
C GLU A 83 -7.13 -9.98 4.84
N TRP A 84 -7.63 -9.33 5.87
CA TRP A 84 -8.82 -8.49 5.81
C TRP A 84 -8.42 -7.01 5.59
N ILE A 85 -9.06 -6.35 4.62
CA ILE A 85 -8.96 -4.90 4.39
C ILE A 85 -10.36 -4.29 4.33
N CYS A 86 -10.49 -2.97 4.48
CA CYS A 86 -11.81 -2.35 4.36
C CYS A 86 -12.30 -2.38 2.91
N VAL A 87 -13.62 -2.34 2.72
CA VAL A 87 -14.26 -2.30 1.39
C VAL A 87 -13.68 -1.18 0.53
N GLU A 88 -13.49 0.02 1.09
CA GLU A 88 -12.91 1.18 0.38
C GLU A 88 -11.49 0.91 -0.14
N CYS A 89 -10.61 0.35 0.69
CA CYS A 89 -9.26 -0.01 0.28
C CYS A 89 -9.25 -1.15 -0.74
N ASN A 90 -10.17 -2.12 -0.62
CA ASN A 90 -10.30 -3.17 -1.63
C ASN A 90 -10.78 -2.62 -2.97
N SER A 91 -11.74 -1.68 -2.97
CA SER A 91 -12.20 -1.01 -4.19
C SER A 91 -11.05 -0.27 -4.88
N LYS A 92 -10.23 0.48 -4.13
CA LYS A 92 -9.01 1.11 -4.66
C LYS A 92 -8.05 0.08 -5.25
N ARG A 93 -7.77 -1.00 -4.52
CA ARG A 93 -6.89 -2.09 -5.00
C ARG A 93 -7.38 -2.65 -6.33
N VAL A 94 -8.68 -2.99 -6.44
CA VAL A 94 -9.26 -3.54 -7.67
C VAL A 94 -9.17 -2.54 -8.82
N TYR A 95 -9.45 -1.27 -8.56
CA TYR A 95 -9.29 -0.20 -9.55
C TYR A 95 -7.85 -0.12 -10.05
N PHE A 96 -6.86 0.00 -9.16
CA PHE A 96 -5.45 0.13 -9.55
C PHE A 96 -4.87 -1.15 -10.17
N THR A 97 -5.39 -2.34 -9.84
CA THR A 97 -5.05 -3.57 -10.57
C THR A 97 -5.48 -3.47 -12.04
N LYS A 98 -6.71 -3.02 -12.31
CA LYS A 98 -7.19 -2.82 -13.69
C LYS A 98 -6.44 -1.71 -14.40
N LEU A 99 -6.20 -0.58 -13.71
CA LEU A 99 -5.42 0.52 -14.26
C LEU A 99 -4.02 0.08 -14.69
N LYS A 100 -3.36 -0.77 -13.87
CA LYS A 100 -2.06 -1.36 -14.23
C LYS A 100 -2.18 -2.27 -15.46
N GLU A 101 -3.21 -3.12 -15.53
CA GLU A 101 -3.44 -3.98 -16.69
C GLU A 101 -3.69 -3.17 -17.98
N GLU A 102 -4.48 -2.10 -17.91
CA GLU A 102 -4.73 -1.18 -19.02
C GLU A 102 -3.46 -0.45 -19.45
N LEU A 103 -2.72 0.11 -18.49
CA LEU A 103 -1.47 0.80 -18.73
C LEU A 103 -0.43 -0.11 -19.42
N LEU A 104 -0.37 -1.39 -19.05
CA LEU A 104 0.56 -2.36 -19.65
C LEU A 104 0.25 -2.68 -21.12
N THR A 105 -0.88 -2.23 -21.65
CA THR A 105 -1.17 -2.27 -23.10
C THR A 105 -0.52 -1.13 -23.88
N GLU A 106 -0.16 -0.04 -23.18
CA GLU A 106 0.40 1.19 -23.74
C GLU A 106 1.88 1.40 -23.36
N MET A 107 2.27 0.93 -22.17
CA MET A 107 3.63 1.00 -21.64
C MET A 107 4.03 -0.38 -21.11
N THR A 108 4.99 -1.04 -21.76
CA THR A 108 5.49 -2.34 -21.31
C THR A 108 6.27 -2.22 -19.99
N MET A 109 6.53 -3.36 -19.35
CA MET A 109 7.42 -3.38 -18.18
C MET A 109 8.82 -2.84 -18.50
N MET A 110 9.33 -3.06 -19.72
CA MET A 110 10.62 -2.51 -20.15
C MET A 110 10.56 -1.00 -20.29
N ASP A 111 9.43 -0.44 -20.75
CA ASP A 111 9.25 1.01 -20.81
C ASP A 111 9.20 1.61 -19.40
N ILE A 112 8.59 0.93 -18.43
CA ILE A 112 8.61 1.37 -17.02
C ILE A 112 10.05 1.33 -16.46
N GLU A 113 10.83 0.30 -16.78
CA GLU A 113 12.25 0.21 -16.39
C GLU A 113 13.09 1.33 -17.02
N ASP A 114 12.97 1.55 -18.34
CA ASP A 114 13.67 2.63 -19.07
C ASP A 114 13.30 4.01 -18.52
N PHE A 115 12.02 4.24 -18.19
CA PHE A 115 11.56 5.45 -17.52
C PHE A 115 12.26 5.67 -16.17
N LEU A 116 12.33 4.64 -15.31
CA LEU A 116 12.95 4.74 -13.99
C LEU A 116 14.47 4.97 -14.09
N ASP A 117 15.12 4.33 -15.06
CA ASP A 117 16.54 4.52 -15.33
C ASP A 117 16.82 5.96 -15.80
N LYS A 118 16.04 6.48 -16.75
CA LYS A 118 16.14 7.89 -17.20
C LYS A 118 15.84 8.88 -16.09
N LEU A 119 14.80 8.65 -15.30
CA LEU A 119 14.42 9.53 -14.18
C LEU A 119 15.48 9.57 -13.07
N SER A 120 16.18 8.45 -12.84
CA SER A 120 17.26 8.37 -11.85
C SER A 120 18.63 8.80 -12.39
N GLY A 121 18.78 8.90 -13.71
CA GLY A 121 20.01 9.27 -14.41
C GLY A 121 20.27 10.78 -14.46
N GLY A 122 21.37 11.16 -15.12
CA GLY A 122 21.80 12.56 -15.25
C GLY A 122 20.87 13.45 -16.08
N GLU A 123 19.90 12.84 -16.78
CA GLU A 123 18.82 13.54 -17.48
C GLU A 123 17.56 13.67 -16.63
N GLY A 124 17.51 13.13 -15.40
CA GLY A 124 16.35 13.17 -14.53
C GLY A 124 16.60 13.99 -13.26
N ILE A 125 16.25 13.45 -12.10
CA ILE A 125 16.37 14.16 -10.83
C ILE A 125 17.84 14.19 -10.39
N GLU A 126 18.42 15.39 -10.28
CA GLU A 126 19.71 15.54 -9.60
C GLU A 126 19.57 15.23 -8.10
N LEU A 127 19.88 13.98 -7.73
CA LEU A 127 19.97 13.56 -6.33
C LEU A 127 21.29 14.10 -5.72
N THR A 128 21.25 15.30 -5.15
CA THR A 128 22.41 15.84 -4.42
C THR A 128 22.50 15.30 -3.00
N ARG A 129 23.69 15.33 -2.38
CA ARG A 129 23.86 15.03 -0.94
C ARG A 129 23.00 15.91 -0.03
N SER A 130 22.57 17.06 -0.52
CA SER A 130 21.75 18.06 0.17
C SER A 130 20.24 17.80 0.06
N GLY A 131 19.83 16.76 -0.66
CA GLY A 131 18.45 16.47 -1.02
C GLY A 131 18.16 16.69 -2.51
N SER A 132 16.97 16.30 -2.96
CA SER A 132 16.46 16.61 -4.29
C SER A 132 15.65 17.90 -4.27
N ARG A 133 15.79 18.74 -5.29
CA ARG A 133 14.83 19.81 -5.57
C ARG A 133 13.60 19.19 -6.22
N CYS A 134 12.76 18.50 -5.43
CA CYS A 134 11.55 17.88 -6.01
C CYS A 134 10.54 18.97 -6.40
N ASN A 135 10.25 19.09 -7.70
CA ASN A 135 9.28 20.04 -8.27
C ASN A 135 7.97 19.35 -8.69
N GLY A 136 7.52 18.33 -7.96
CA GLY A 136 6.33 17.56 -8.35
C GLY A 136 6.68 16.51 -9.40
N TYR A 137 6.08 16.59 -10.60
CA TYR A 137 6.24 15.61 -11.69
C TYR A 137 6.90 16.21 -12.94
N GLU A 138 7.69 17.28 -12.81
CA GLU A 138 8.25 17.99 -13.96
C GLU A 138 9.18 17.09 -14.77
N ASP A 139 10.10 16.41 -14.08
CA ASP A 139 11.05 15.51 -14.76
C ASP A 139 10.36 14.24 -15.25
N SER A 140 9.43 13.66 -14.49
CA SER A 140 8.67 12.50 -14.95
C SER A 140 7.90 12.79 -16.22
N LYS A 141 7.19 13.93 -16.30
CA LYS A 141 6.44 14.31 -17.51
C LYS A 141 7.36 14.51 -18.71
N ARG A 142 8.49 15.21 -18.50
CA ARG A 142 9.47 15.43 -19.56
C ARG A 142 10.06 14.10 -20.07
N VAL A 143 10.49 13.21 -19.18
CA VAL A 143 11.02 11.88 -19.57
C VAL A 143 9.97 11.07 -20.32
N LEU A 144 8.71 11.07 -19.86
CA LEU A 144 7.61 10.37 -20.56
C LEU A 144 7.31 10.97 -21.94
N ASP A 145 7.37 12.30 -22.08
CA ASP A 145 7.22 13.00 -23.36
C ASP A 145 8.37 12.63 -24.31
N GLU A 146 9.62 12.61 -23.83
CA GLU A 146 10.82 12.20 -24.58
C GLU A 146 10.75 10.72 -25.01
N MET A 147 10.11 9.86 -24.22
CA MET A 147 9.83 8.47 -24.54
C MET A 147 8.67 8.29 -25.54
N GLY A 148 7.97 9.37 -25.90
CA GLY A 148 6.83 9.32 -26.82
C GLY A 148 5.58 8.69 -26.20
N VAL A 149 5.49 8.64 -24.87
CA VAL A 149 4.31 8.13 -24.17
C VAL A 149 3.17 9.14 -24.32
N ASN A 150 2.01 8.67 -24.78
CA ASN A 150 0.87 9.56 -24.99
C ASN A 150 0.31 10.12 -23.66
N LYS A 151 -0.38 11.25 -23.71
CA LYS A 151 -0.87 11.98 -22.52
C LYS A 151 -1.76 11.13 -21.60
N ASP A 152 -2.62 10.30 -22.16
CA ASP A 152 -3.55 9.45 -21.40
C ASP A 152 -2.78 8.36 -20.62
N ALA A 153 -1.83 7.69 -21.28
CA ALA A 153 -0.93 6.74 -20.62
C ALA A 153 -0.08 7.41 -19.53
N GLN A 154 0.42 8.63 -19.76
CA GLN A 154 1.14 9.39 -18.73
C GLN A 154 0.29 9.64 -17.49
N ASP A 155 -0.95 10.13 -17.68
CA ASP A 155 -1.84 10.45 -16.57
C ASP A 155 -2.19 9.19 -15.76
N LYS A 156 -2.47 8.06 -16.44
CA LYS A 156 -2.68 6.75 -15.79
C LYS A 156 -1.43 6.28 -15.02
N PHE A 157 -0.25 6.40 -15.63
CA PHE A 157 1.02 6.01 -15.00
C PHE A 157 1.29 6.84 -13.74
N LEU A 158 1.13 8.17 -13.80
CA LEU A 158 1.32 9.04 -12.64
C LEU A 158 0.25 8.83 -11.56
N GLU A 159 -0.99 8.53 -11.93
CA GLU A 159 -2.03 8.13 -10.98
C GLU A 159 -1.65 6.83 -10.24
N LEU A 160 -1.15 5.83 -10.98
CA LEU A 160 -0.66 4.57 -10.42
C LEU A 160 0.56 4.79 -9.51
N CYS A 161 1.48 5.68 -9.89
CA CYS A 161 2.57 6.13 -9.03
C CYS A 161 2.06 6.72 -7.72
N GLY A 162 1.07 7.62 -7.78
CA GLY A 162 0.44 8.21 -6.60
C GLY A 162 -0.15 7.16 -5.66
N TYR A 163 -0.81 6.12 -6.20
CA TYR A 163 -1.29 4.99 -5.39
C TYR A 163 -0.18 4.26 -4.61
N TYR A 164 1.01 4.18 -5.19
CA TYR A 164 2.19 3.60 -4.54
C TYR A 164 3.03 4.64 -3.76
N ASN A 165 2.45 5.78 -3.40
CA ASN A 165 3.06 6.90 -2.70
C ASN A 165 4.22 7.57 -3.47
N GLY A 166 4.12 7.65 -4.79
CA GLY A 166 4.99 8.45 -5.64
C GLY A 166 4.31 9.77 -6.03
N TYR A 167 4.21 10.74 -5.11
CA TYR A 167 3.53 12.02 -5.36
C TYR A 167 4.44 13.09 -5.97
N CYS A 168 5.73 12.82 -6.08
CA CYS A 168 6.69 13.61 -6.82
C CYS A 168 7.80 12.71 -7.39
N ASP A 169 8.63 13.24 -8.28
CA ASP A 169 9.66 12.50 -9.02
C ASP A 169 10.53 11.64 -8.08
N CYS A 170 10.97 12.19 -6.95
CA CYS A 170 11.84 11.44 -6.04
C CYS A 170 11.08 10.35 -5.28
N GLU A 171 9.81 10.58 -4.96
CA GLU A 171 8.96 9.56 -4.34
C GLU A 171 8.58 8.45 -5.32
N ILE A 172 8.53 8.71 -6.62
CA ILE A 172 8.39 7.63 -7.62
C ILE A 172 9.56 6.67 -7.49
N LEU A 173 10.80 7.19 -7.45
CA LEU A 173 12.00 6.37 -7.30
C LEU A 173 12.06 5.65 -5.94
N PHE A 174 11.82 6.36 -4.83
CA PHE A 174 11.99 5.81 -3.49
C PHE A 174 10.83 4.91 -3.02
N ASN A 175 9.60 5.20 -3.46
CA ASN A 175 8.40 4.52 -2.97
C ASN A 175 7.73 3.67 -4.04
N ALA A 176 7.43 4.24 -5.21
CA ALA A 176 6.58 3.61 -6.22
C ALA A 176 7.31 2.53 -7.04
N ALA A 177 8.57 2.76 -7.40
CA ALA A 177 9.37 1.92 -8.30
C ALA A 177 9.31 0.42 -7.93
N ARG A 178 9.52 0.09 -6.66
CA ARG A 178 9.49 -1.30 -6.16
C ARG A 178 8.13 -2.01 -6.31
N PHE A 179 7.04 -1.27 -6.49
CA PHE A 179 5.70 -1.82 -6.70
C PHE A 179 5.32 -1.83 -8.17
N LEU A 180 5.76 -0.83 -8.94
CA LEU A 180 5.63 -0.80 -10.38
C LEU A 180 6.28 -2.04 -11.01
N LEU A 181 7.51 -2.37 -10.58
CA LEU A 181 8.31 -3.49 -11.07
C LEU A 181 7.92 -4.88 -10.56
N LYS A 182 6.93 -5.00 -9.67
CA LYS A 182 6.45 -6.31 -9.21
C LYS A 182 5.47 -6.93 -10.22
N GLN A 183 5.78 -8.16 -10.66
CA GLN A 183 4.89 -9.04 -11.41
C GLN A 183 3.78 -9.62 -10.52
#